data_AF-A0A7Y4SNQ9-F1
#
_entry.id   AF-A0A7Y4SNQ9-F1
#
_cell.length_a   1.000
_cell.length_b   1.000
_cell.length_c   1.000
_cell.angle_alpha   90.00
_cell.angle_beta   90.00
_cell.angle_gamma   90.00
#
_symmetry.space_group_name_H-M   'P 1'
#
loop_
_entity.id
_entity.type
_entity.pdbx_description
1 polymer ?
#
loop_
_entity_poly.entity_id
_entity_poly.type
_entity_poly.pdbx_seq_one_letter_code
_entity_poly.pdbx_strand_id
1 'polypeptide(L)'
;MPICEYSCHACGQHFEHLLLSSRPETHEVSCPQCQSREVHRMLSAFAVSSEGIREANLQRAKEAHRPIARDKRVSEDQQQQRIADEHN
;
A
#
# COMPACT_ATOMS: atom_id res chain seq x y z
N MET A 1 -8.56 -7.68 -15.18
CA MET A 1 -8.83 -9.06 -14.72
C MET A 1 -7.57 -9.55 -14.02
N PRO A 2 -7.61 -9.84 -12.72
CA PRO A 2 -6.42 -10.30 -12.00
C PRO A 2 -6.00 -11.70 -12.47
N ILE A 3 -4.75 -11.82 -12.92
CA ILE A 3 -4.09 -13.11 -13.16
C ILE A 3 -3.29 -13.42 -11.89
N CYS A 4 -3.32 -14.67 -11.44
CA CYS A 4 -2.56 -15.13 -10.30
C CYS A 4 -1.76 -16.37 -10.67
N GLU A 5 -0.55 -16.48 -10.12
CA GLU A 5 0.31 -17.64 -10.26
C GLU A 5 -0.03 -18.69 -9.19
N TYR A 6 0.09 -19.96 -9.54
CA TYR A 6 -0.15 -21.10 -8.66
C TYR A 6 0.97 -22.13 -8.82
N SER A 7 1.25 -22.86 -7.74
CA SER A 7 2.14 -24.03 -7.72
C SER A 7 1.38 -25.25 -7.22
N CYS A 8 1.48 -26.38 -7.93
CA CYS A 8 0.86 -27.63 -7.52
C CYS A 8 1.78 -28.44 -6.61
N HIS A 9 1.27 -28.87 -5.45
CA HIS A 9 2.03 -29.69 -4.50
C HIS A 9 2.23 -31.14 -4.98
N ALA A 10 1.28 -31.67 -5.76
CA ALA A 10 1.32 -33.07 -6.20
C ALA A 10 2.31 -33.32 -7.35
N CYS A 11 2.40 -32.41 -8.33
CA CYS A 11 3.26 -32.58 -9.50
C CYS A 11 4.34 -31.50 -9.65
N GLY A 12 4.39 -30.51 -8.76
CA GLY A 12 5.38 -29.42 -8.79
C GLY A 12 5.20 -28.41 -9.92
N GLN A 13 4.10 -28.50 -10.68
CA GLN A 13 3.91 -27.67 -11.86
C GLN A 13 3.43 -26.27 -11.48
N HIS A 14 4.05 -25.26 -12.10
CA HIS A 14 3.63 -23.86 -12.01
C HIS A 14 2.66 -23.53 -13.14
N PHE A 15 1.58 -22.82 -12.82
CA PHE A 15 0.60 -22.39 -13.81
C PHE A 15 -0.09 -21.09 -13.40
N GLU A 16 -0.65 -20.39 -14.38
CA GLU A 16 -1.40 -19.16 -14.16
C GLU A 16 -2.91 -19.43 -14.21
N HIS A 17 -3.67 -18.72 -13.39
CA HIS A 17 -5.12 -18.78 -13.39
C HIS A 17 -5.76 -17.39 -13.38
N LEU A 18 -6.74 -17.20 -14.26
CA LEU A 18 -7.48 -15.95 -14.40
C LEU A 18 -8.64 -15.92 -13.39
N LEU A 19 -8.62 -14.95 -12.49
CA LEU A 19 -9.72 -14.73 -11.55
C LEU A 19 -10.76 -13.81 -12.19
N LEU A 20 -11.98 -14.33 -12.37
CA LEU A 20 -13.12 -13.54 -12.83
C LEU A 20 -13.78 -12.85 -11.63
N SER A 21 -13.89 -11.53 -11.65
CA SER A 21 -14.49 -10.73 -10.56
C SER A 21 -15.93 -11.11 -10.19
N SER A 22 -16.65 -11.78 -11.09
CA SER A 22 -18.01 -12.28 -10.86
C SER A 22 -18.08 -13.60 -10.10
N ARG A 23 -16.94 -14.24 -9.83
CA ARG A 23 -16.85 -15.52 -9.13
C ARG A 23 -16.04 -15.35 -7.85
N PRO A 24 -16.56 -15.80 -6.69
CA PRO A 24 -15.79 -15.77 -5.45
C PRO A 24 -14.50 -16.59 -5.63
N GLU A 25 -13.41 -16.17 -4.97
CA GLU A 25 -12.09 -16.84 -5.02
C GLU A 25 -12.14 -18.32 -4.60
N THR A 26 -13.28 -18.78 -4.07
CA THR A 26 -13.58 -20.16 -3.69
C THR A 26 -13.81 -21.11 -4.87
N HIS A 27 -13.76 -20.64 -6.12
CA HIS A 27 -13.75 -21.54 -7.27
C HIS A 27 -12.49 -22.41 -7.22
N GLU A 28 -12.69 -23.70 -6.98
CA GLU A 28 -11.70 -24.75 -6.76
C GLU A 28 -10.64 -24.78 -7.88
N VAL A 29 -9.55 -24.03 -7.70
CA VAL A 29 -8.41 -24.05 -8.62
C VAL A 29 -7.79 -25.44 -8.57
N SER A 30 -7.68 -26.09 -9.72
CA SER A 30 -7.09 -27.43 -9.85
C SER A 30 -5.93 -27.38 -10.82
N CYS A 31 -4.91 -28.20 -10.60
CA CYS A 31 -3.75 -28.27 -11.47
C CYS A 31 -4.16 -28.78 -12.87
N PRO A 32 -3.79 -28.09 -13.96
CA PRO A 32 -4.13 -28.52 -15.32
C PRO A 32 -3.40 -29.80 -15.75
N GLN A 33 -2.30 -30.17 -15.08
CA GLN A 33 -1.50 -31.34 -15.44
C GLN A 33 -1.95 -32.61 -14.71
N CYS A 34 -2.18 -32.54 -13.40
CA CYS A 34 -2.50 -33.71 -12.58
C CYS A 34 -3.89 -33.68 -11.95
N GLN A 35 -4.67 -32.61 -12.16
CA GLN A 35 -6.02 -32.42 -11.62
C GLN A 35 -6.10 -32.39 -10.09
N SER A 36 -4.97 -32.37 -9.39
CA SER A 36 -4.93 -32.18 -7.94
C SER A 36 -5.48 -30.79 -7.56
N ARG A 37 -6.27 -30.76 -6.49
CA ARG A 37 -6.76 -29.53 -5.84
C ARG A 37 -5.76 -28.95 -4.84
N GLU A 38 -4.65 -29.66 -4.62
CA GLU A 38 -3.57 -29.28 -3.71
C GLU A 38 -2.64 -28.29 -4.44
N VAL A 39 -3.12 -27.05 -4.57
CA VAL A 39 -2.43 -25.96 -5.24
C VAL A 39 -2.31 -24.75 -4.32
N HIS A 40 -1.19 -24.06 -4.37
CA HIS A 40 -0.91 -22.87 -3.57
C HIS A 40 -0.80 -21.65 -4.48
N ARG A 41 -1.53 -20.58 -4.13
CA ARG A 41 -1.43 -19.29 -4.80
C ARG A 41 -0.06 -18.68 -4.48
N MET A 42 0.73 -18.40 -5.51
CA MET A 42 1.99 -17.70 -5.36
C MET A 42 1.69 -16.20 -5.33
N LEU A 43 2.05 -15.56 -4.21
CA LEU A 43 2.06 -14.11 -4.13
C LEU A 43 3.35 -13.65 -4.81
N SER A 44 3.22 -12.95 -5.94
CA SER A 44 4.35 -12.32 -6.60
C SER A 44 5.08 -11.43 -5.59
N ALA A 45 6.39 -11.66 -5.41
CA ALA A 45 7.20 -11.02 -4.36
C ALA A 45 7.36 -9.49 -4.53
N PHE A 46 6.71 -8.87 -5.52
CA PHE A 46 6.78 -7.43 -5.79
C PHE A 46 5.89 -6.55 -4.90
N ALA A 47 5.38 -7.07 -3.77
CA ALA A 47 4.79 -6.24 -2.73
C ALA A 47 5.89 -5.57 -1.89
N VAL A 48 6.61 -4.61 -2.47
CA VAL A 48 7.62 -3.80 -1.75
C VAL A 48 6.90 -2.76 -0.89
N SER A 49 6.40 -3.18 0.27
CA SER A 49 6.11 -2.29 1.39
C SER A 49 7.22 -2.48 2.42
N SER A 50 8.35 -1.81 2.22
CA SER A 50 9.45 -1.84 3.19
C SER A 50 9.30 -0.70 4.20
N GLU A 51 9.63 -1.00 5.46
CA GLU A 51 9.61 -0.01 6.53
C GLU A 51 10.47 1.21 6.19
N GLY A 52 11.64 1.00 5.58
CA GLY A 52 12.53 2.08 5.15
C GLY A 52 11.92 3.03 4.09
N ILE A 53 11.12 2.52 3.15
CA ILE A 53 10.41 3.40 2.19
C ILE A 53 9.33 4.20 2.90
N ARG A 54 8.62 3.58 3.86
CA ARG A 54 7.59 4.27 4.66
C ARG A 54 8.21 5.38 5.51
N GLU A 55 9.32 5.10 6.17
CA GLU A 55 10.07 6.08 6.97
C GLU A 55 10.58 7.23 6.10
N ALA A 56 11.20 6.94 4.96
CA ALA A 56 11.70 7.96 4.03
C ALA A 56 10.57 8.88 3.51
N ASN A 57 9.41 8.30 3.16
CA ASN A 57 8.25 9.06 2.72
C ASN A 57 7.66 9.94 3.84
N LEU A 58 7.60 9.43 5.07
CA LEU A 58 7.16 10.21 6.23
C LEU A 58 8.12 11.36 6.55
N GLN A 59 9.43 11.15 6.43
CA GLN A 59 10.42 12.21 6.61
C GLN A 59 10.25 13.32 5.56
N ARG A 60 10.13 12.96 4.29
CA ARG A 60 9.90 13.93 3.20
C ARG A 60 8.61 14.73 3.38
N ALA A 61 7.53 14.08 3.81
CA ALA A 61 6.28 14.77 4.11
C ALA A 61 6.46 15.79 5.25
N LYS A 62 7.13 15.40 6.33
CA LYS A 62 7.44 16.31 7.45
C LYS A 62 8.28 17.52 7.01
N GLU A 63 9.30 17.29 6.19
CA GLU A 63 10.16 18.35 5.66
C GLU A 63 9.39 19.31 4.74
N ALA A 64 8.55 18.78 3.85
CA ALA A 64 7.71 19.57 2.96
C ALA A 64 6.70 20.44 3.74
N HIS A 65 6.20 19.97 4.88
CA HIS A 65 5.28 20.72 5.73
C HIS A 65 5.96 21.66 6.74
N ARG A 66 7.29 21.62 6.87
CA ARG A 66 8.06 22.50 7.78
C ARG A 66 7.86 24.01 7.54
N PRO A 67 7.88 24.55 6.31
CA PRO A 67 7.65 25.98 6.08
C PRO A 67 6.22 26.41 6.44
N ILE A 68 5.22 25.58 6.14
CA ILE A 68 3.80 25.88 6.45
C ILE A 68 3.61 26.01 7.97
N ALA A 69 4.23 25.12 8.75
CA ALA A 69 4.19 25.19 10.21
C ALA A 69 4.87 26.45 10.77
N ARG A 70 5.92 26.95 10.10
CA ARG A 70 6.62 28.19 10.47
C ARG A 70 5.76 29.41 10.16
N ASP A 71 5.21 29.51 8.97
CA ASP A 71 4.38 30.64 8.54
C ASP A 71 3.13 30.80 9.40
N LYS A 72 2.51 29.69 9.80
CA LYS A 72 1.37 29.70 10.72
C LYS A 72 1.70 30.39 12.05
N ARG A 73 2.83 30.04 12.68
CA ARG A 73 3.25 30.64 13.96
C ARG A 73 3.51 32.14 13.82
N VAL A 74 4.20 32.54 12.74
CA VAL A 74 4.49 33.96 12.48
C VAL A 74 3.21 34.76 12.31
N SER A 75 2.22 34.21 11.61
CA SER A 75 0.91 34.86 11.44
C SER A 75 0.16 35.01 12.77
N GLU A 76 0.17 33.97 13.60
CA GLU A 76 -0.46 33.96 14.93
C GLU A 76 0.17 35.01 15.85
N ASP A 77 1.51 35.06 15.91
CA ASP A 77 2.25 36.04 16.72
C ASP A 77 1.95 37.47 16.26
N GLN A 78 1.92 37.72 14.95
CA GLN A 78 1.59 39.04 14.41
C GLN A 78 0.15 39.45 14.73
N GLN A 79 -0.81 38.51 14.70
CA GLN A 79 -2.19 38.81 15.05
C GLN A 79 -2.34 39.13 16.55
N GLN A 80 -1.63 38.39 17.41
CA GLN A 80 -1.63 38.65 18.84
C GLN A 80 -1.02 40.01 19.19
N GLN A 81 0.09 40.38 18.54
CA GLN A 81 0.71 41.70 18.72
C GLN A 81 -0.24 42.83 18.33
N ARG A 82 -0.89 42.74 17.16
CA ARG A 82 -1.88 43.75 16.73
C ARG A 82 -3.00 43.93 17.74
N ILE A 83 -3.55 42.84 18.28
CA ILE A 83 -4.61 42.90 19.30
C ILE A 83 -4.10 43.57 20.57
N ALA A 84 -2.86 43.27 21.00
CA ALA A 84 -2.28 43.89 22.20
C ALA A 84 -2.06 45.40 22.02
N ASP A 85 -1.64 45.82 20.84
CA ASP A 85 -1.42 47.24 20.51
C ASP A 85 -2.73 48.04 20.42
N GLU A 86 -3.83 47.43 19.94
CA GLU A 86 -5.15 48.07 19.89
C GLU A 86 -5.81 48.27 21.26
N HIS A 87 -5.39 47.49 22.27
CA HIS A 87 -5.96 47.51 23.61
C HIS A 87 -5.21 48.38 24.62
N ASN A 88 -4.18 49.12 24.19
CA ASN A 88 -3.36 50.03 25.02
C ASN A 88 -3.51 51.48 24.53
#